data_AF-X1VYH6-F1
#
_entry.id   AF-X1VYH6-F1
#
_cell.length_a   1.000
_cell.length_b   1.000
_cell.length_c   1.000
_cell.angle_alpha   90.00
_cell.angle_beta   90.00
_cell.angle_gamma   90.00
#
_symmetry.space_group_name_H-M   'P 1'
#
loop_
_entity.id
_entity.type
_entity.pdbx_description
1 polymer ?
#
loop_
_entity_poly.entity_id
_entity_poly.type
_entity_poly.pdbx_seq_one_letter_code
_entity_poly.pdbx_strand_id
1 'polypeptide(L)' 'MNRRVFLKNLGVGLALLNLPGCCVSSQKGSGDDLNGKRPNILFIIADDQSPFDLKIYDRGSALDTPVLDELAKKGMVFD' A
#
# COMPACT_ATOMS: atom_id res chain seq x y z
N MET A 1 -26.25 13.11 35.91
CA MET A 1 -24.91 13.49 35.38
C MET A 1 -24.05 12.23 35.28
N ASN A 2 -23.54 11.87 34.10
CA ASN A 2 -22.90 10.57 33.86
C ASN A 2 -21.40 10.57 34.25
N ARG A 3 -21.03 9.74 35.24
CA ARG A 3 -19.65 9.57 35.75
C ARG A 3 -18.59 9.26 34.70
N ARG A 4 -18.99 8.66 33.56
CA ARG A 4 -18.10 8.34 32.43
C ARG A 4 -17.69 9.57 31.62
N VAL A 5 -18.57 10.57 31.50
CA VAL A 5 -18.28 11.83 30.80
C VAL A 5 -17.39 12.72 31.67
N PHE A 6 -17.62 12.70 32.98
CA PHE A 6 -16.81 13.44 33.95
C PHE A 6 -15.35 12.95 33.99
N LEU A 7 -15.11 11.63 34.06
CA LEU A 7 -13.75 11.06 34.04
C LEU A 7 -13.02 11.29 32.70
N LYS A 8 -13.75 11.31 31.57
CA LYS A 8 -13.17 11.64 30.25
C LYS A 8 -12.70 13.08 30.18
N ASN A 9 -13.48 14.02 30.69
CA ASN A 9 -13.11 15.44 30.68
C ASN A 9 -12.01 15.76 31.71
N LEU A 10 -11.93 14.99 32.82
CA LEU A 10 -10.88 15.15 33.82
C LEU A 10 -9.50 14.67 33.30
N GLY A 11 -9.46 13.62 32.47
CA GLY A 11 -8.21 13.03 31.96
C GLY A 11 -7.51 13.82 30.85
N VAL A 12 -8.21 14.75 30.18
CA VAL A 12 -7.66 15.55 29.07
C VAL A 12 -6.96 16.83 29.58
N GLY A 13 -7.10 17.17 30.87
CA GLY A 13 -6.69 18.47 31.43
C GLY A 13 -5.26 18.62 31.95
N LEU A 14 -4.39 17.59 31.90
CA LEU A 14 -3.06 17.64 32.56
C LEU A 14 -1.86 17.34 31.66
N ALA A 15 -2.05 17.14 30.35
CA ALA A 15 -0.96 16.85 29.41
C ALA A 15 -0.48 18.08 28.62
N LEU A 16 -0.62 19.29 29.18
CA LEU A 16 -0.11 20.54 28.59
C LEU A 16 1.13 21.04 29.36
N LEU A 17 2.19 20.24 29.38
CA LEU A 17 3.52 20.68 29.80
C LEU A 17 4.57 20.17 28.80
N ASN A 18 4.89 21.04 27.85
CA ASN A 18 6.18 21.21 27.17
C ASN A 18 6.80 20.04 26.37
N LEU A 19 6.34 19.85 25.12
CA LEU A 19 7.19 19.48 23.98
C LEU A 19 6.61 20.04 22.67
N PRO A 20 7.38 20.81 21.86
CA PRO A 20 6.99 21.13 20.49
C PRO A 20 7.30 19.90 19.63
N GLY A 21 6.30 19.08 19.37
CA GLY A 21 6.44 17.95 18.45
C GLY A 21 6.11 16.61 19.08
N CYS A 22 4.82 16.32 19.10
CA CYS A 22 4.17 15.04 18.78
C CYS A 22 2.88 14.96 19.58
N CYS A 23 1.85 15.62 19.06
CA CYS A 23 0.50 15.09 19.22
C CYS A 23 0.47 13.70 18.57
N VAL A 24 0.77 12.66 19.35
CA VAL A 24 0.33 11.29 19.04
C VAL A 24 -1.19 11.29 19.22
N SER A 25 -1.88 11.85 18.23
CA SER A 25 -3.21 11.40 17.90
C SER A 25 -3.03 9.97 17.41
N SER A 26 -3.35 9.01 18.27
CA SER A 26 -3.57 7.61 17.89
C SER A 26 -4.68 7.60 16.85
N GLN A 27 -4.29 7.78 15.59
CA GLN A 27 -5.15 7.57 14.45
C GLN A 27 -5.35 6.07 14.37
N LYS A 28 -6.43 5.61 15.03
CA LYS A 28 -7.05 4.33 14.70
C LYS A 28 -7.30 4.41 13.19
N GLY A 29 -6.46 3.72 12.41
CA GLY A 29 -6.52 3.68 10.96
C GLY A 29 -7.81 3.00 10.53
N SER A 30 -8.91 3.74 10.59
CA SER A 30 -10.14 3.46 9.89
C SER A 30 -9.80 3.66 8.42
N GLY A 31 -9.39 2.57 7.77
CA GLY A 31 -8.96 2.61 6.38
C GLY A 31 -10.12 2.92 5.46
N ASP A 32 -10.53 4.18 5.35
CA ASP A 32 -11.48 4.56 4.31
C ASP A 32 -11.28 5.96 3.73
N ASP A 33 -10.29 6.74 4.21
CA ASP A 33 -10.13 8.13 3.79
C ASP A 33 -8.73 8.44 3.24
N LEU A 34 -8.46 8.00 2.01
CA LEU A 34 -7.58 8.68 1.05
C LEU A 34 -8.25 8.69 -0.35
N ASN A 35 -9.42 9.31 -0.46
CA ASN A 35 -10.07 9.84 -1.69
C ASN A 35 -9.84 9.12 -3.04
N GLY A 36 -9.92 7.79 -3.07
CA GLY A 36 -9.84 6.97 -4.27
C GLY A 36 -10.29 5.55 -3.93
N LYS A 37 -11.05 4.90 -4.83
CA LYS A 37 -11.44 3.49 -4.63
C LYS A 37 -10.16 2.68 -4.37
N ARG A 38 -10.16 1.86 -3.31
CA ARG A 38 -9.06 0.94 -3.02
C ARG A 38 -8.75 0.13 -4.29
N PRO A 39 -7.51 0.12 -4.79
CA PRO A 39 -7.17 -0.62 -5.99
C PRO A 39 -7.24 -2.13 -5.71
N ASN A 40 -7.60 -2.89 -6.75
CA ASN A 40 -7.49 -4.34 -6.71
C ASN A 40 -6.07 -4.75 -7.08
N ILE A 41 -5.54 -5.78 -6.42
CA ILE A 41 -4.21 -6.35 -6.71
C ILE A 41 -4.43 -7.72 -7.36
N LEU A 42 -3.87 -7.90 -8.55
CA LEU A 42 -3.81 -9.20 -9.24
C LEU A 42 -2.36 -9.67 -9.23
N PHE A 43 -2.10 -10.80 -8.56
CA PHE A 43 -0.77 -11.41 -8.49
C PHE A 43 -0.79 -12.73 -9.27
N ILE A 44 -0.02 -12.78 -10.37
CA ILE A 44 0.07 -13.94 -11.27
C ILE A 44 1.45 -14.56 -11.06
N ILE A 45 1.48 -15.88 -10.86
CA ILE A 45 2.70 -16.68 -10.76
C ILE A 45 2.60 -17.84 -11.76
N ALA A 46 3.72 -18.15 -12.40
CA ALA A 46 3.87 -19.29 -13.30
C ALA A 46 4.97 -20.18 -12.75
N ASP A 47 4.76 -21.50 -12.85
CA ASP A 47 5.76 -22.50 -12.51
C ASP A 47 6.70 -22.71 -13.70
N ASP A 48 7.97 -23.01 -13.42
CA ASP A 48 9.03 -23.31 -14.41
C ASP A 48 9.24 -22.29 -15.55
N GLN A 49 8.68 -21.08 -15.45
CA GLN A 49 8.89 -20.03 -16.45
C GLN A 49 10.25 -19.36 -16.25
N SER A 50 11.16 -19.48 -17.22
CA SER A 50 12.45 -18.79 -17.15
C SER A 50 12.34 -17.33 -17.64
N PRO A 51 13.21 -16.42 -17.17
CA PRO A 51 13.26 -15.06 -17.71
C PRO A 51 13.58 -15.03 -19.21
N PHE A 52 14.47 -15.90 -19.68
CA PHE A 52 14.91 -15.93 -21.08
C PHE A 52 13.85 -16.46 -22.06
N ASP A 53 12.77 -17.05 -21.54
CA ASP A 53 11.59 -17.39 -22.32
C ASP A 53 10.76 -16.16 -22.71
N LEU A 54 11.05 -14.98 -22.15
CA LEU A 54 10.34 -13.74 -22.47
C LEU A 54 11.23 -12.81 -23.29
N LYS A 55 10.67 -12.29 -24.39
CA LYS A 55 11.34 -11.33 -25.28
C LYS A 55 11.76 -10.02 -24.62
N ILE A 56 11.18 -9.72 -23.46
CA ILE A 56 11.50 -8.58 -22.61
C ILE A 56 12.92 -8.72 -22.04
N TYR A 57 13.34 -9.93 -21.68
CA TYR A 57 14.67 -10.22 -21.13
C TYR A 57 15.63 -10.75 -22.20
N ASP A 58 15.16 -11.56 -23.15
CA ASP A 58 15.96 -12.03 -24.29
C ASP A 58 15.25 -11.82 -25.62
N ARG A 59 15.72 -10.87 -26.43
CA ARG A 59 15.15 -10.60 -27.76
C ARG A 59 15.22 -11.79 -28.72
N GLY A 60 16.15 -12.73 -28.48
CA GLY A 60 16.28 -13.96 -29.25
C GLY A 60 15.27 -15.06 -28.86
N SER A 61 14.47 -14.82 -27.81
CA SER A 61 13.53 -15.81 -27.31
C SER A 61 12.51 -16.24 -28.37
N ALA A 62 12.24 -17.54 -28.43
CA ALA A 62 11.35 -18.13 -29.41
C ALA A 62 9.86 -17.90 -29.10
N LEU A 63 9.50 -17.61 -27.83
CA LEU A 63 8.11 -17.47 -27.43
C LEU A 63 7.56 -16.08 -27.77
N ASP A 64 6.34 -16.07 -28.30
CA ASP A 64 5.56 -14.84 -28.50
C ASP A 64 4.60 -14.63 -27.32
N THR A 65 4.82 -13.55 -26.56
CA THR A 65 4.01 -13.22 -25.38
C THR A 65 3.43 -11.80 -25.46
N PRO A 66 2.60 -11.51 -26.48
CA PRO A 66 2.19 -10.14 -26.82
C PRO A 66 1.48 -9.40 -25.68
N VAL A 67 0.74 -10.11 -24.82
CA VAL A 67 0.05 -9.52 -23.65
C VAL A 67 1.04 -9.15 -22.55
N LEU A 68 2.02 -10.02 -22.28
CA LEU A 68 3.07 -9.73 -21.29
C LEU A 68 3.99 -8.61 -21.80
N ASP A 69 4.28 -8.58 -23.11
CA ASP A 69 5.04 -7.51 -23.74
C ASP A 69 4.33 -6.15 -23.62
N GLU A 70 3.02 -6.11 -23.82
CA GLU A 70 2.23 -4.89 -23.64
C GLU A 70 2.18 -4.45 -22.17
N LEU A 71 2.02 -5.41 -21.24
CA LEU A 71 2.04 -5.15 -19.80
C LEU A 71 3.38 -4.57 -19.35
N ALA A 72 4.49 -5.14 -19.84
CA ALA A 72 5.84 -4.66 -19.57
C ALA A 72 6.08 -3.25 -20.13
N LYS A 73 5.61 -2.95 -21.35
CA LYS A 73 5.72 -1.61 -21.96
C LYS A 73 4.94 -0.52 -21.20
N LYS A 74 3.80 -0.88 -20.60
CA LYS A 74 2.94 0.04 -19.85
C LYS A 74 3.30 0.13 -18.37
N GLY A 75 4.14 -0.78 -17.88
CA GLY A 75 4.44 -0.97 -16.47
C GLY A 75 5.91 -0.78 -16.14
N MET A 76 6.34 -1.49 -15.10
CA MET A 76 7.71 -1.55 -14.62
C MET A 76 8.21 -2.99 -14.74
N VAL A 77 9.42 -3.15 -15.25
CA VAL A 77 10.12 -4.44 -15.37
C VAL A 77 11.31 -4.42 -14.41
N PHE A 78 11.60 -5.55 -13.78
CA PHE A 78 12.72 -5.73 -12.85
C PHE A 78 13.73 -6.69 -13.50
N ASP A 79 15.01 -6.35 -13.48
CA ASP A 79 16.13 -7.14 -14.04
C ASP A 79 17.21 -7.32 -12.96
#